data_AF-A0A1A6AG29-F1
#
_entry.id   AF-A0A1A6AG29-F1
#
_cell.length_a   1.000
_cell.length_b   1.000
_cell.length_c   1.000
_cell.angle_alpha   90.00
_cell.angle_beta   90.00
_cell.angle_gamma   90.00
#
_symmetry.space_group_name_H-M   'P 1'
#
loop_
_entity.id
_entity.type
_entity.pdbx_description
1 polymer ?
#
loop_
_entity_poly.entity_id
_entity_poly.type
_entity_poly.pdbx_seq_one_letter_code
_entity_poly.pdbx_strand_id
1 'polypeptide(L)'
;MPKSTKTPISTGSKPYKRESHSPSQDIKPNPSISPSPKKNQNTVAGKRRPWTSDELLQLFEHVIKHGAAGKKVWESAVEGRTANQAYLAWQQTLAPFLRGAIETRRGK
;
A
#
# COMPACT_ATOMS: atom_id res chain seq x y z
N MET A 1 34.07 19.51 48.00
CA MET A 1 33.20 19.20 49.16
C MET A 1 32.45 20.48 49.52
N PRO A 2 31.13 20.51 49.82
CA PRO A 2 30.28 19.44 50.32
C PRO A 2 29.01 19.15 49.48
N LYS A 3 28.38 18.03 49.83
CA LYS A 3 27.08 17.48 49.39
C LYS A 3 25.96 18.05 50.27
N SER A 4 24.74 18.21 49.74
CA SER A 4 23.48 17.82 50.42
C SER A 4 22.23 18.15 49.60
N THR A 5 21.07 17.47 49.65
CA THR A 5 20.62 16.18 50.23
C THR A 5 19.07 16.06 50.01
N LYS A 6 18.55 14.84 49.76
CA LYS A 6 17.19 14.29 50.02
C LYS A 6 15.96 14.58 49.10
N THR A 7 15.65 13.58 48.24
CA THR A 7 14.44 12.71 48.10
C THR A 7 13.27 12.82 49.11
N PRO A 8 12.16 12.04 48.98
CA PRO A 8 11.28 11.63 47.86
C PRO A 8 9.76 11.73 48.26
N ILE A 9 8.82 11.09 47.52
CA ILE A 9 7.49 10.52 47.91
C ILE A 9 6.52 10.69 46.73
N SER A 10 5.61 9.77 46.34
CA SER A 10 5.31 8.36 46.59
C SER A 10 3.93 8.15 45.92
N THR A 11 3.71 6.98 45.30
CA THR A 11 2.41 6.25 45.17
C THR A 11 1.18 6.99 44.58
N GLY A 12 0.40 6.44 43.64
CA GLY A 12 0.28 5.06 43.16
C GLY A 12 -1.06 4.88 42.41
N SER A 13 -1.26 3.66 41.90
CA SER A 13 -2.52 2.97 41.54
C SER A 13 -3.39 3.50 40.38
N LYS A 14 -3.35 2.77 39.26
CA LYS A 14 -4.50 2.56 38.35
C LYS A 14 -5.48 1.55 38.98
N PRO A 15 -6.80 1.70 38.77
CA PRO A 15 -7.69 0.55 38.73
C PRO A 15 -8.64 0.61 37.52
N TYR A 16 -8.69 -0.47 36.77
CA TYR A 16 -9.65 -0.71 35.69
C TYR A 16 -11.09 -0.57 36.20
N LYS A 17 -11.93 0.22 35.51
CA LYS A 17 -13.40 0.12 35.64
C LYS A 17 -13.91 -0.87 34.61
N ARG A 18 -14.30 -2.05 35.10
CA ARG A 18 -15.07 -3.07 34.41
C ARG A 18 -16.54 -2.76 34.62
N GLU A 19 -17.24 -2.27 33.60
CA GLU A 19 -18.70 -2.19 33.62
C GLU A 19 -19.28 -3.37 32.86
N SER A 20 -19.91 -4.27 33.63
CA SER A 20 -20.68 -5.40 33.15
C SER A 20 -22.15 -5.00 33.14
N HIS A 21 -22.78 -4.87 31.97
CA HIS A 21 -24.23 -4.94 31.85
C HIS A 21 -24.61 -5.73 30.60
N SER A 22 -25.20 -6.90 30.83
CA SER A 22 -26.10 -7.61 29.92
C SER A 22 -27.37 -7.86 30.75
N PRO A 23 -28.59 -7.64 30.22
CA PRO A 23 -29.27 -8.76 29.55
C PRO A 23 -30.21 -8.38 28.39
N SER A 24 -30.27 -9.30 27.43
CA SER A 24 -31.39 -9.76 26.58
C SER A 24 -32.48 -8.77 26.13
N GLN A 25 -32.59 -8.56 24.81
CA GLN A 25 -33.88 -8.38 24.13
C GLN A 25 -33.94 -9.23 22.86
N ASP A 26 -34.92 -10.14 22.85
CA ASP A 26 -35.48 -10.83 21.69
C ASP A 26 -35.91 -9.85 20.60
N ILE A 27 -35.27 -9.90 19.42
CA ILE A 27 -35.89 -9.47 18.16
C ILE A 27 -35.45 -10.41 17.04
N LYS A 28 -36.41 -11.20 16.54
CA LYS A 28 -36.45 -11.77 15.18
C LYS A 28 -37.60 -11.02 14.46
N PRO A 29 -37.61 -10.73 13.14
CA PRO A 29 -36.84 -11.35 12.07
C PRO A 29 -36.21 -10.42 10.99
N ASN A 30 -35.20 -10.96 10.32
CA ASN A 30 -34.89 -10.90 8.88
C ASN A 30 -35.40 -9.70 8.05
N PRO A 31 -34.47 -8.93 7.48
CA PRO A 31 -34.53 -8.62 6.05
C PRO A 31 -33.29 -9.15 5.34
N SER A 32 -33.56 -9.89 4.26
CA SER A 32 -32.63 -10.43 3.27
C SER A 32 -31.48 -9.47 2.93
N ILE A 33 -30.36 -9.58 3.65
CA ILE A 33 -29.07 -9.06 3.20
C ILE A 33 -28.49 -10.14 2.30
N SER A 34 -28.72 -9.99 0.99
CA SER A 34 -27.98 -10.71 -0.03
C SER A 34 -26.50 -10.61 0.30
N PRO A 35 -25.77 -11.72 0.52
CA PRO A 35 -24.34 -11.65 0.69
C PRO A 35 -23.75 -11.29 -0.68
N SER A 36 -23.52 -9.99 -0.90
CA SER A 36 -22.60 -9.54 -1.92
C SER A 36 -21.34 -10.40 -1.78
N PRO A 37 -20.89 -11.10 -2.84
CA PRO A 37 -19.72 -11.94 -2.73
C PRO A 37 -18.55 -11.04 -2.36
N LYS A 38 -18.15 -11.11 -1.09
CA LYS A 38 -16.90 -10.53 -0.63
C LYS A 38 -15.84 -11.22 -1.46
N LYS A 39 -15.35 -10.52 -2.47
CA LYS A 39 -14.19 -10.91 -3.24
C LYS A 39 -13.07 -11.07 -2.21
N ASN A 40 -12.85 -12.30 -1.78
CA ASN A 40 -11.72 -12.71 -0.97
C ASN A 40 -10.48 -12.41 -1.81
N GLN A 41 -10.04 -11.15 -1.79
CA GLN A 41 -8.66 -10.84 -2.08
C GLN A 41 -7.88 -11.40 -0.90
N ASN A 42 -7.55 -12.68 -1.05
CA ASN A 42 -6.60 -13.38 -0.23
C ASN A 42 -5.34 -12.51 -0.24
N THR A 43 -5.15 -11.73 0.82
CA THR A 43 -3.95 -10.96 1.08
C THR A 43 -2.88 -11.95 1.51
N VAL A 44 -2.45 -12.79 0.57
CA VAL A 44 -1.10 -13.35 0.63
C VAL A 44 -0.22 -12.11 0.67
N ALA A 45 0.45 -11.87 1.79
CA ALA A 45 1.54 -10.91 1.90
C ALA A 45 2.60 -11.35 0.87
N GLY A 46 2.37 -10.90 -0.37
CA GLY A 46 2.77 -11.62 -1.55
C GLY A 46 4.22 -11.30 -1.87
N LYS A 47 5.01 -12.35 -2.09
CA LYS A 47 6.31 -12.23 -2.75
C LYS A 47 6.16 -11.26 -3.92
N ARG A 48 6.90 -10.14 -3.89
CA ARG A 48 6.87 -9.13 -4.95
C ARG A 48 7.25 -9.82 -6.25
N ARG A 49 6.27 -10.04 -7.14
CA ARG A 49 6.51 -10.64 -8.46
C ARG A 49 7.48 -9.71 -9.22
N PRO A 50 8.69 -10.17 -9.59
CA PRO A 50 9.65 -9.36 -10.31
C PRO A 50 9.07 -8.92 -11.66
N TRP A 51 9.52 -7.78 -12.18
CA TRP A 51 9.17 -7.32 -13.52
C TRP A 51 9.93 -8.16 -14.55
N THR A 52 9.23 -8.71 -15.53
CA THR A 52 9.87 -9.39 -16.67
C THR A 52 10.23 -8.38 -17.77
N SER A 53 11.11 -8.78 -18.68
CA SER A 53 11.48 -7.95 -19.84
C SER A 53 10.27 -7.63 -20.71
N ASP A 54 9.40 -8.61 -20.97
CA ASP A 54 8.20 -8.42 -21.79
C ASP A 54 7.21 -7.42 -21.15
N GLU A 55 7.02 -7.49 -19.83
CA GLU A 55 6.18 -6.54 -19.10
C GLU A 55 6.72 -5.11 -19.21
N LEU A 56 8.04 -4.93 -19.15
CA LEU A 56 8.67 -3.61 -19.27
C LEU A 56 8.62 -3.07 -20.71
N LEU A 57 8.72 -3.95 -21.71
CA LEU A 57 8.56 -3.58 -23.12
C LEU A 57 7.13 -3.14 -23.42
N GLN A 58 6.13 -3.89 -22.94
CA GLN A 58 4.72 -3.49 -23.05
C GLN A 58 4.47 -2.13 -22.40
N LEU A 59 5.01 -1.93 -21.19
CA LEU A 59 4.92 -0.66 -20.48
C LEU A 59 5.55 0.49 -21.29
N PHE A 60 6.71 0.27 -21.90
CA PHE A 60 7.38 1.26 -22.73
C PHE A 60 6.56 1.60 -23.98
N GLU A 61 6.12 0.59 -24.75
CA GLU A 61 5.30 0.81 -25.94
C GLU A 61 4.00 1.56 -25.62
N HIS A 62 3.37 1.21 -24.50
CA HIS A 62 2.15 1.86 -24.03
C HIS A 62 2.38 3.35 -23.78
N VAL A 63 3.49 3.71 -23.13
CA VAL A 63 3.85 5.11 -22.88
C VAL A 63 4.18 5.85 -24.17
N ILE A 64 4.79 5.21 -25.15
CA ILE A 64 5.03 5.83 -26.46
C ILE A 64 3.71 6.13 -27.18
N LYS A 65 2.72 5.23 -27.10
CA LYS A 65 1.42 5.37 -27.77
C LYS A 65 0.48 6.36 -27.09
N HIS A 66 0.41 6.31 -25.76
CA HIS A 66 -0.60 7.05 -24.97
C HIS A 66 -0.02 8.18 -24.12
N GLY A 67 1.31 8.25 -24.02
CA GLY A 67 2.00 9.14 -23.09
C GLY A 67 2.05 8.58 -21.66
N ALA A 68 2.70 9.34 -20.77
CA ALA A 68 2.83 9.00 -19.35
C ALA A 68 1.87 9.81 -18.45
N ALA A 69 0.97 10.60 -19.03
CA ALA A 69 0.16 11.57 -18.30
C ALA A 69 -1.21 10.98 -17.88
N GLY A 70 -1.46 10.97 -16.57
CA GLY A 70 -2.77 10.61 -16.01
C GLY A 70 -2.87 9.15 -15.57
N LYS A 71 -3.53 8.93 -14.43
CA LYS A 71 -3.64 7.60 -13.79
C LYS A 71 -4.40 6.58 -14.62
N LYS A 72 -5.40 7.03 -15.39
CA LYS A 72 -6.24 6.18 -16.24
C LYS A 72 -5.47 5.51 -17.37
N VAL A 73 -4.39 6.14 -17.84
CA VAL A 73 -3.54 5.57 -18.90
C VAL A 73 -2.90 4.27 -18.44
N TRP A 74 -2.61 4.11 -17.16
CA TRP A 74 -1.87 2.96 -16.64
C TRP A 74 -2.73 1.73 -16.37
N GLU A 75 -4.06 1.84 -16.38
CA GLU A 75 -4.98 0.73 -16.06
C GLU A 75 -4.87 -0.44 -17.06
N SER A 76 -4.55 -0.14 -18.31
CA SER A 76 -4.39 -1.11 -19.39
C SER A 76 -2.95 -1.21 -19.90
N ALA A 77 -1.96 -0.71 -19.16
CA ALA A 77 -0.58 -0.63 -19.66
C ALA A 77 0.13 -1.98 -19.70
N VAL A 78 -0.15 -2.87 -18.74
CA VAL A 78 0.48 -4.20 -18.63
C VAL A 78 -0.53 -5.20 -18.09
N GLU A 79 -0.70 -6.32 -18.80
CA GLU A 79 -1.62 -7.37 -18.39
C GLU A 79 -1.18 -8.00 -17.05
N GLY A 80 -2.14 -8.16 -16.13
CA GLY A 80 -1.87 -8.77 -14.81
C GLY A 80 -1.13 -7.87 -13.82
N ARG A 81 -0.90 -6.59 -14.14
CA ARG A 81 -0.39 -5.57 -13.22
C ARG A 81 -1.45 -4.51 -12.96
N THR A 82 -1.37 -3.87 -11.80
CA THR A 82 -2.25 -2.72 -11.49
C THR A 82 -1.66 -1.43 -12.08
N ALA A 83 -2.53 -0.46 -12.36
CA ALA A 83 -2.12 0.88 -12.80
C ALA A 83 -1.03 1.50 -11.90
N ASN A 84 -1.16 1.32 -10.59
CA ASN A 84 -0.19 1.86 -9.64
C ASN A 84 1.16 1.15 -9.72
N GLN A 85 1.18 -0.16 -9.96
CA GLN A 85 2.43 -0.90 -10.16
C GLN A 85 3.12 -0.43 -11.44
N ALA A 86 2.38 -0.30 -12.55
CA ALA A 86 2.90 0.18 -13.82
C ALA A 86 3.46 1.61 -13.71
N TYR A 87 2.72 2.52 -13.07
CA TYR A 87 3.18 3.89 -12.82
C TYR A 87 4.46 3.94 -11.98
N LEU A 88 4.51 3.18 -10.88
CA LEU A 88 5.70 3.11 -10.02
C LEU A 88 6.89 2.51 -10.76
N ALA A 89 6.69 1.45 -11.55
CA ALA A 89 7.74 0.88 -12.37
C ALA A 89 8.28 1.90 -13.38
N TRP A 90 7.40 2.62 -14.07
CA TRP A 90 7.82 3.68 -14.99
C TRP A 90 8.67 4.75 -14.28
N GLN A 91 8.19 5.29 -13.16
CA GLN A 91 8.88 6.36 -12.43
C GLN A 91 10.20 5.92 -11.80
N GLN A 92 10.27 4.69 -11.26
CA GLN A 92 11.41 4.24 -10.46
C GLN A 92 12.47 3.49 -11.28
N THR A 93 12.09 2.84 -12.38
CA THR A 93 13.03 2.01 -13.16
C THR A 93 13.23 2.56 -14.57
N LEU A 94 12.18 2.63 -15.39
CA LEU A 94 12.34 2.94 -16.82
C LEU A 94 12.75 4.39 -17.07
N ALA A 95 12.07 5.38 -16.48
CA ALA A 95 12.37 6.78 -16.74
C ALA A 95 13.79 7.18 -16.30
N PRO A 96 14.28 6.81 -15.09
CA PRO A 96 15.67 7.07 -14.69
C PRO A 96 16.69 6.33 -15.58
N PHE A 97 16.41 5.08 -15.94
CA PHE A 97 17.28 4.29 -16.80
C PHE A 97 17.44 4.93 -18.19
N LEU A 98 16.33 5.33 -18.82
CA LEU A 98 16.35 6.03 -20.11
C LEU A 98 17.09 7.35 -20.02
N ARG A 99 16.85 8.13 -18.95
CA ARG A 99 17.57 9.38 -18.72
C ARG A 99 19.08 9.16 -18.62
N GLY A 100 19.52 8.22 -17.80
CA GLY A 100 20.94 7.89 -17.65
C GLY A 100 21.57 7.37 -18.94
N ALA A 101 20.84 6.57 -19.72
CA ALA A 101 21.28 6.09 -21.02
C ALA A 101 21.49 7.25 -22.02
N ILE A 102 20.60 8.24 -22.04
CA ILE A 102 20.72 9.43 -22.89
C ILE A 102 21.89 10.30 -22.46
N GLU A 103 22.05 10.53 -21.14
CA GLU A 103 23.16 11.30 -20.58
C GLU A 103 24.52 10.66 -20.91
N THR A 104 24.63 9.33 -20.75
CA THR A 104 25.85 8.58 -21.08
C THR A 104 26.18 8.64 -22.58
N ARG A 105 25.16 8.61 -23.45
CA ARG A 105 25.34 8.68 -24.91
C ARG A 105 25.85 10.04 -25.38
N ARG A 106 25.59 11.12 -24.64
CA ARG A 106 26.06 12.48 -24.94
C ARG A 106 27.51 12.75 -24.57
N GLY A 107 28.10 11.93 -23.70
CA GLY A 107 29.48 12.10 -23.20
C GLY A 107 30.53 11.30 -23.97
N LYS A 108 30.22 10.78 -25.15
CA LYS A 108 31.11 9.97 -26.00
C LYS A 108 31.42 10.65 -27.31
#